data_AF-A0A7X0PER7-F1
#
_entry.id   AF-A0A7X0PER7-F1
#
_cell.length_a   1.000
_cell.length_b   1.000
_cell.length_c   1.000
_cell.angle_alpha   90.00
_cell.angle_beta   90.00
_cell.angle_gamma   90.00
#
_symmetry.space_group_name_H-M   'P 1'
#
loop_
_entity.id
_entity.type
_entity.pdbx_description
1 polymer ?
#
loop_
_entity_poly.entity_id
_entity_poly.type
_entity_poly.pdbx_seq_one_letter_code
_entity_poly.pdbx_strand_id
1 'polypeptide(L)' 'MSPHPRFNVFGRIVEVQRQGAQWQSFLIGADGKRAPAGWVVPDFIEVDELAQYLADLFHESAMPHNGEVHRIR' A
#
# COMPACT_ATOMS: atom_id res chain seq x y z
N MET A 1 -11.74 11.47 6.59
CA MET A 1 -11.15 10.15 6.88
C MET A 1 -11.33 9.30 5.65
N SER A 2 -10.25 8.90 4.99
CA SER A 2 -10.37 7.97 3.88
C SER A 2 -10.82 6.61 4.45
N PRO A 3 -11.88 5.97 3.92
CA PRO A 3 -12.41 4.72 4.47
C PRO A 3 -11.48 3.52 4.28
N HIS A 4 -10.37 3.68 3.54
CA HIS A 4 -9.46 2.62 3.16
C HIS A 4 -8.04 2.91 3.67
N PRO A 5 -7.31 1.89 4.16
CA PRO A 5 -5.96 2.09 4.64
C PRO A 5 -5.04 2.55 3.51
N ARG A 6 -4.29 3.60 3.80
CA ARG A 6 -3.22 4.11 2.96
C ARG A 6 -1.87 3.87 3.61
N PHE A 7 -0.86 3.69 2.78
CA PHE A 7 0.50 3.45 3.19
C PHE A 7 1.44 4.36 2.42
N ASN A 8 2.44 4.87 3.12
CA ASN A 8 3.66 5.32 2.47
C ASN A 8 4.55 4.08 2.28
N VAL A 9 4.86 3.75 1.04
CA VAL A 9 5.73 2.65 0.64
C VAL A 9 6.97 3.25 -0.02
N PHE A 10 8.03 3.46 0.77
CA PHE A 10 9.29 4.05 0.31
C PHE A 10 9.08 5.35 -0.52
N GLY A 11 8.12 6.18 -0.10
CA GLY A 11 7.83 7.50 -0.69
C GLY A 11 6.70 7.50 -1.72
N ARG A 12 6.13 6.34 -2.04
CA ARG A 12 4.94 6.21 -2.88
C ARG A 12 3.72 6.01 -2.00
N ILE A 13 2.63 6.68 -2.33
CA ILE A 13 1.37 6.50 -1.61
C ILE A 13 0.57 5.39 -2.27
N VAL A 14 0.22 4.38 -1.47
CA VAL A 14 -0.59 3.24 -1.90
C VAL A 14 -1.85 3.21 -1.06
N GLU A 15 -2.99 2.96 -1.71
CA GLU A 15 -4.26 2.65 -1.04
C GLU A 15 -4.60 1.19 -1.28
N VAL A 16 -4.92 0.46 -0.22
CA VAL A 16 -5.31 -0.95 -0.30
C VAL A 16 -6.71 -1.07 0.28
N GLN A 17 -7.69 -1.48 -0.52
CA GLN A 17 -9.08 -1.60 -0.09
C GLN A 17 -9.56 -3.04 -0.19
N ARG A 18 -10.29 -3.49 0.82
CA ARG A 18 -10.98 -4.79 0.79
C ARG A 18 -12.24 -4.67 -0.06
N GLN A 19 -12.37 -5.50 -1.09
CA GLN A 19 -13.58 -5.64 -1.90
C GLN A 19 -14.02 -7.10 -1.87
N GLY A 20 -14.97 -7.40 -1.00
CA GLY A 20 -15.39 -8.77 -0.72
C GLY A 20 -14.22 -9.60 -0.16
N ALA A 21 -13.94 -10.73 -0.79
CA ALA A 21 -12.84 -11.61 -0.38
C ALA A 21 -11.45 -11.10 -0.82
N GLN A 22 -11.37 -10.14 -1.76
CA GLN A 22 -10.11 -9.75 -2.39
C GLN A 22 -9.65 -8.34 -1.98
N TRP A 23 -8.36 -8.10 -2.16
CA TRP A 23 -7.77 -6.77 -2.02
C TRP A 23 -7.66 -6.09 -3.38
N GLN A 24 -7.89 -4.77 -3.40
CA GLN A 24 -7.62 -3.93 -4.54
C GLN A 24 -6.59 -2.86 -4.17
N SER A 25 -5.50 -2.81 -4.94
CA SER A 25 -4.39 -1.89 -4.70
C SER A 25 -4.38 -0.76 -5.72
N PHE A 26 -4.18 0.46 -5.23
CA PHE A 26 -4.09 1.67 -6.04
C PHE A 26 -2.84 2.48 -5.68
N LEU A 27 -2.20 3.03 -6.70
CA LEU A 27 -1.24 4.13 -6.57
C LEU A 27 -1.99 5.44 -6.46
N ILE A 28 -1.61 6.29 -5.50
CA ILE A 28 -2.17 7.63 -5.33
C ILE A 28 -1.15 8.66 -5.81
N GLY A 29 -1.48 9.38 -6.88
CA GLY A 29 -0.67 10.45 -7.43
C GLY A 29 -0.67 11.69 -6.53
N ALA A 30 0.30 12.59 -6.75
CA ALA A 30 0.39 13.86 -6.03
C ALA A 30 -0.83 14.77 -6.26
N ASP A 31 -1.55 14.57 -7.36
CA ASP A 31 -2.82 15.24 -7.68
C ASP A 31 -4.05 14.56 -7.03
N GLY A 32 -3.82 13.53 -6.21
CA GLY A 32 -4.87 12.76 -5.53
C GLY A 32 -5.56 11.72 -6.42
N LYS A 33 -5.19 11.59 -7.71
CA LYS A 33 -5.79 10.59 -8.58
C LYS A 33 -5.31 9.19 -8.23
N ARG A 34 -6.20 8.23 -8.40
CA ARG A 34 -5.91 6.80 -8.21
C ARG A 34 -5.63 6.11 -9.55
N ALA A 35 -4.62 5.26 -9.57
CA ALA A 35 -4.34 4.34 -10.67
C ALA A 35 -4.23 2.90 -10.14
N PRO A 36 -4.69 1.87 -10.89
CA PRO A 36 -4.47 0.47 -10.49
C PRO A 36 -2.98 0.20 -10.31
N ALA A 37 -2.62 -0.45 -9.21
CA ALA A 37 -1.22 -0.59 -8.86
C ALA A 37 -0.47 -1.64 -9.70
N GLY A 38 -1.18 -2.65 -10.23
CA GLY A 38 -0.59 -3.70 -11.06
C GLY A 38 0.03 -4.86 -10.28
N TRP A 39 -0.17 -4.91 -8.95
CA TRP A 39 0.15 -6.03 -8.08
C TRP A 39 -1.06 -6.47 -7.27
N VAL A 40 -0.98 -7.67 -6.70
CA VAL A 40 -2.06 -8.34 -5.97
C VAL A 40 -1.63 -8.55 -4.52
N VAL A 41 -2.52 -8.28 -3.56
CA VAL A 41 -2.35 -8.73 -2.17
C VAL A 41 -3.16 -10.01 -1.99
N PRO A 42 -2.56 -11.11 -1.48
CA PRO A 42 -3.30 -12.33 -1.19
C PRO A 42 -4.44 -12.11 -0.19
N ASP A 43 -5.53 -12.86 -0.33
CA ASP A 43 -6.76 -12.68 0.46
C ASP A 43 -6.62 -13.03 1.94
N PHE A 44 -5.66 -13.87 2.29
CA PHE A 44 -5.30 -14.27 3.65
C PHE A 44 -4.48 -13.22 4.40
N ILE A 45 -3.96 -12.18 3.73
CA ILE A 45 -3.25 -11.10 4.41
C ILE A 45 -4.28 -10.23 5.14
N GLU A 46 -4.10 -10.09 6.44
CA GLU A 46 -4.94 -9.23 7.28
C GLU A 46 -4.53 -7.75 7.17
N VAL A 47 -5.46 -6.85 7.55
CA VAL A 47 -5.25 -5.40 7.50
C VAL A 47 -3.96 -4.98 8.22
N ASP A 48 -3.66 -5.66 9.33
CA ASP A 48 -2.56 -5.34 10.24
C ASP A 48 -1.21 -5.80 9.66
N GLU A 49 -1.24 -6.77 8.75
CA GLU A 49 -0.08 -7.35 8.06
C GLU A 49 0.27 -6.61 6.76
N LEU A 50 -0.63 -5.77 6.26
CA LEU A 50 -0.45 -5.04 4.99
C LEU A 50 0.85 -4.23 4.95
N ALA A 51 1.24 -3.58 6.04
CA ALA A 51 2.49 -2.80 6.07
C ALA A 51 3.71 -3.69 5.88
N GLN A 52 3.76 -4.83 6.57
CA GLN A 52 4.85 -5.80 6.44
C GLN A 52 4.88 -6.42 5.06
N TYR A 53 3.72 -6.86 4.56
CA TYR A 53 3.59 -7.40 3.21
C TYR A 53 4.09 -6.41 2.13
N LEU A 54 3.73 -5.14 2.24
CA LEU A 54 4.19 -4.10 1.31
C LEU A 54 5.69 -3.82 1.45
N ALA A 55 6.24 -3.88 2.66
CA ALA A 55 7.69 -3.76 2.88
C ALA A 55 8.45 -4.90 2.18
N ASP A 56 8.00 -6.14 2.37
CA ASP A 56 8.63 -7.32 1.76
C ASP A 56 8.49 -7.33 0.23
N LEU A 57 7.31 -6.94 -0.28
CA LEU A 57 7.07 -6.88 -1.73
C LEU A 57 7.95 -5.84 -2.44
N PHE A 58 8.24 -4.71 -1.77
CA PHE A 58 8.92 -3.57 -2.40
C PHE A 58 10.32 -3.29 -1.83
N HIS A 59 10.91 -4.20 -1.05
CA HIS A 59 12.16 -3.95 -0.32
C HIS A 59 13.32 -3.46 -1.20
N GLU A 60 13.36 -3.84 -2.49
CA GLU A 60 14.35 -3.36 -3.46
C GLU A 60 14.25 -1.85 -3.75
N SER A 61 13.10 -1.23 -3.49
CA SER A 61 12.87 0.21 -3.64
C SER A 61 13.24 1.01 -2.39
N ALA A 62 13.66 0.37 -1.30
CA ALA A 62 14.05 1.03 -0.08
C ALA A 62 15.31 1.89 -0.28
N MET A 63 15.29 3.13 0.23
CA MET A 63 16.44 4.05 0.18
C MET A 63 16.89 4.41 1.60
N PRO A 64 18.16 4.80 1.81
CA PRO A 64 18.67 5.16 3.15
C PRO A 64 17.85 6.24 3.86
N HIS A 65 17.24 7.17 3.12
CA HIS A 65 16.43 8.26 3.67
C HIS A 65 14.92 7.97 3.66
N ASN A 66 14.49 6.79 3.19
CA ASN A 66 13.09 6.43 3.04
C ASN A 66 12.96 4.91 2.98
N GLY A 67 13.37 4.26 4.07
CA GLY A 67 13.52 2.81 4.17
C GLY A 67 12.39 2.12 4.93
N GLU A 68 11.28 2.80 5.17
CA GLU A 68 10.17 2.26 5.95
C GLU A 68 8.85 2.32 5.20
N VAL A 69 8.03 1.30 5.41
CA VAL A 69 6.62 1.27 5.02
C VAL A 69 5.78 1.51 6.25
N HIS A 70 4.88 2.49 6.20
CA HIS A 70 4.00 2.81 7.33
C HIS A 70 2.63 3.28 6.88
N ARG A 71 1.62 2.98 7.71
CA ARG A 71 0.25 3.44 7.49
C ARG A 71 0.14 4.95 7.69
N ILE A 72 -0.61 5.61 6.82
CA ILE A 72 -0.88 7.06 6.89
C ILE A 72 -2.38 7.30 7.11
N ARG A 73 -2.71 8.42 7.76
CA ARG A 73 -4.10 8.80 8.13
C ARG A 73 -4.86 9.50 7.00
#